data_AF-A0AAV8TPN3-F1
#
_entry.id   AF-A0AAV8TPN3-F1
#
_cell.length_a   1.000
_cell.length_b   1.000
_cell.length_c   1.000
_cell.angle_alpha   90.00
_cell.angle_beta   90.00
_cell.angle_gamma   90.00
#
_symmetry.space_group_name_H-M   'P 1'
#
loop_
_entity.id
_entity.type
_entity.pdbx_description
1 polymer ?
#
loop_
_entity_poly.entity_id
_entity_poly.type
_entity_poly.pdbx_seq_one_letter_code
_entity_poly.pdbx_strand_id
1 'polypeptide(L)'
;MATPTRSNSRLSIAMERTGQWVFSQEIPTDVLIEVGGATLSLHKFMLVAKSNYIRKLIMESDEADLTRIDLSDVPGGPEIFEKAAKFCYGVNFEITVQNVAALRCAAEYLQMTDAYCDNNLVGRAEDFLSQVALSSLSGAIVVLKSCECLLPIADDLRIVQRCVDVISVKVCNEANFPSRSPPNWWTEELSILDIEFVGKIISAMKQRDAKAPTLASAFITYTERNLRDLVRDHSGNGFKSSKCPSEDDSDIRRTRQSELLQSIVSLLPSEKAAFPVHFLCCLLRSAIFLKASTSCKNELEKRISAILEHVTVDDLLVLSFTYDGERLFDLESVRRIISGFVEKEKSVAVFNAGDFKEAVSTAMQRVAKTVDAYLGEIATQLELTISKFNGIAMLVPKPARKVDDDVYRAIDIYLKAHPNLDEIEREKVCSVMDPLKLSYEARLHASQNKRLPVQIVLHALYYDQLKLRSGVDDGNTPDAATTRNQLQADVSLVRENEALRAELLKMKMYISDIKKGGQGTTSGKSSSGSRKPTFFSSVSKTLGKLNPFRHGSKDTSHIDDGVDITKPRRRRFSIS
;
A
#
# COMPACT_ATOMS: atom_id res chain seq x y z
N MET A 1 -10.77 37.75 35.44
CA MET A 1 -10.42 36.58 36.27
C MET A 1 -9.76 35.55 35.36
N ALA A 2 -8.43 35.56 35.32
CA ALA A 2 -7.64 34.58 34.60
C ALA A 2 -7.15 33.54 35.62
N THR A 3 -7.51 32.28 35.39
CA THR A 3 -6.99 31.12 36.12
C THR A 3 -5.53 30.88 35.76
N PRO A 4 -4.62 30.65 36.72
CA PRO A 4 -3.25 30.30 36.40
C PRO A 4 -3.13 28.81 36.03
N THR A 5 -2.27 28.57 35.06
CA THR A 5 -1.88 27.29 34.46
C THR A 5 -1.18 26.37 35.48
N ARG A 6 -1.61 25.10 35.51
CA ARG A 6 -0.95 24.00 36.26
C ARG A 6 0.38 23.63 35.59
N SER A 7 1.51 24.07 36.15
CA SER A 7 2.84 23.53 35.81
C SER A 7 3.70 23.14 37.03
N ASN A 8 3.11 22.94 38.22
CA ASN A 8 3.88 22.76 39.47
C ASN A 8 3.71 21.41 40.19
N SER A 9 3.10 20.37 39.59
CA SER A 9 2.82 19.12 40.33
C SER A 9 3.91 18.04 40.28
N ARG A 10 4.82 18.04 39.29
CA ARG A 10 5.90 17.02 39.22
C ARG A 10 7.10 17.37 40.09
N LEU A 11 7.44 18.66 40.20
CA LEU A 11 8.58 19.16 40.96
C LEU A 11 8.41 18.91 42.48
N SER A 12 7.19 19.05 43.03
CA SER A 12 6.94 18.83 44.46
C SER A 12 7.06 17.36 44.87
N ILE A 13 6.76 16.42 43.96
CA ILE A 13 6.74 14.99 44.26
C ILE A 13 8.15 14.43 44.50
N ALA A 14 9.14 14.86 43.70
CA ALA A 14 10.53 14.42 43.91
C ALA A 14 11.08 14.90 45.27
N MET A 15 10.76 16.15 45.64
CA MET A 15 11.14 16.73 46.94
C MET A 15 10.45 16.00 48.12
N GLU A 16 9.14 15.77 48.03
CA GLU A 16 8.37 15.04 49.05
C GLU A 16 8.87 13.60 49.25
N ARG A 17 9.23 12.90 48.14
CA ARG A 17 9.77 11.54 48.21
C ARG A 17 11.12 11.49 48.89
N THR A 18 12.00 12.47 48.65
CA THR A 18 13.38 12.47 49.17
C THR A 18 13.42 12.57 50.70
N GLY A 19 12.57 13.40 51.30
CA GLY A 19 12.49 13.54 52.76
C GLY A 19 11.97 12.31 53.52
N GLN A 20 11.28 11.38 52.84
CA GLN A 20 10.69 10.19 53.48
C GLN A 20 11.68 9.04 53.70
N TRP A 21 12.76 8.94 52.92
CA TRP A 21 13.70 7.80 52.99
C TRP A 21 15.12 8.18 53.40
N VAL A 22 15.43 9.46 53.63
CA VAL A 22 16.69 9.87 54.25
C VAL A 22 16.72 9.30 55.68
N PHE A 23 17.70 8.43 55.95
CA PHE A 23 17.78 7.56 57.15
C PHE A 23 17.80 8.28 58.50
N SER A 24 17.93 9.61 58.54
CA SER A 24 17.85 10.37 59.77
C SER A 24 17.23 11.74 59.50
N GLN A 25 15.96 11.92 59.90
CA GLN A 25 15.37 13.26 60.02
C GLN A 25 15.97 14.05 61.21
N GLU A 26 16.80 13.40 62.03
CA GLU A 26 17.44 13.97 63.22
C GLU A 26 18.79 14.61 62.89
N ILE A 27 19.41 14.26 61.75
CA ILE A 27 20.65 14.88 61.27
C ILE A 27 20.28 15.94 60.21
N PRO A 28 20.73 17.20 60.37
CA PRO A 28 20.48 18.24 59.38
C PRO A 28 21.30 17.96 58.11
N THR A 29 20.65 18.13 56.96
CA THR A 29 21.29 18.06 55.64
C THR A 29 22.30 19.19 55.48
N ASP A 30 23.47 18.88 54.92
CA ASP A 30 24.61 19.80 54.77
C ASP A 30 24.96 20.10 53.30
N VAL A 31 24.23 19.54 52.33
CA VAL A 31 24.33 19.90 50.90
C VAL A 31 22.95 20.03 50.25
N LEU A 32 22.81 21.00 49.35
CA LEU A 32 21.63 21.24 48.55
C LEU A 32 21.97 21.02 47.07
N ILE A 33 21.34 20.03 46.45
CA ILE A 33 21.58 19.67 45.06
C ILE A 33 20.41 20.13 44.20
N GLU A 34 20.70 20.89 43.16
CA GLU A 34 19.73 21.35 42.17
C GLU A 34 19.86 20.51 40.88
N VAL A 35 18.75 19.92 40.43
CA VAL A 35 18.70 19.13 39.18
C VAL A 35 17.45 19.51 38.40
N GLY A 36 17.60 20.25 37.30
CA GLY A 36 16.49 20.52 36.39
C GLY A 36 15.29 21.20 37.07
N GLY A 37 15.56 22.10 38.02
CA GLY A 37 14.55 22.83 38.80
C GLY A 37 14.03 22.09 40.05
N ALA A 38 14.45 20.85 40.30
CA ALA A 38 14.20 20.16 41.56
C ALA A 38 15.36 20.38 42.55
N THR A 39 15.06 20.62 43.82
CA THR A 39 16.05 20.88 44.85
C THR A 39 16.02 19.77 45.90
N LEU A 40 17.16 19.15 46.17
CA LEU A 40 17.29 17.98 47.03
C LEU A 40 18.26 18.29 48.17
N SER A 41 17.74 18.34 49.40
CA SER A 41 18.55 18.46 50.61
C SER A 41 19.10 17.10 51.01
N LEU A 42 20.43 16.95 51.01
CA LEU A 42 21.13 15.67 51.18
C LEU A 42 22.34 15.82 52.12
N HIS A 43 23.09 14.73 52.29
CA HIS A 43 24.26 14.65 53.18
C HIS A 43 25.56 14.48 52.37
N LYS A 44 26.53 15.40 52.52
CA LYS A 44 27.83 15.38 51.84
C LYS A 44 28.51 14.02 51.99
N PHE A 45 28.60 13.52 53.22
CA PHE A 45 29.26 12.25 53.52
C PHE A 45 28.68 11.06 52.73
N MET A 46 27.35 10.99 52.57
CA MET A 46 26.69 9.89 51.85
C MET A 46 27.03 9.92 50.35
N LEU A 47 27.06 11.12 49.76
CA LEU A 47 27.30 11.28 48.32
C LEU A 47 28.77 11.13 47.96
N VAL A 48 29.67 11.73 48.74
CA VAL A 48 31.13 11.71 48.53
C VAL A 48 31.71 10.31 48.64
N ALA A 49 31.07 9.42 49.41
CA ALA A 49 31.45 8.02 49.52
C ALA A 49 31.29 7.24 48.20
N LYS A 50 30.40 7.67 47.29
CA LYS A 50 30.06 6.93 46.07
C LYS A 50 30.30 7.70 44.77
N SER A 51 30.24 9.04 44.78
CA SER A 51 30.43 9.90 43.61
C SER A 51 31.71 10.72 43.73
N ASN A 52 32.64 10.51 42.79
CA ASN A 52 33.84 11.33 42.71
C ASN A 52 33.56 12.73 42.15
N TYR A 53 32.59 12.86 41.25
CA TYR A 53 32.24 14.17 40.69
C TYR A 53 31.71 15.11 41.78
N ILE A 54 30.76 14.64 42.58
CA ILE A 54 30.22 15.41 43.71
C ILE A 54 31.33 15.69 44.76
N ARG A 55 32.23 14.74 45.00
CA ARG A 55 33.40 14.97 45.86
C ARG A 55 34.24 16.16 45.40
N LYS A 56 34.57 16.24 44.11
CA LYS A 56 35.34 17.35 43.55
C LYS A 56 34.61 18.68 43.73
N LEU A 57 33.32 18.72 43.37
CA LEU A 57 32.49 19.93 43.51
C LEU A 57 32.41 20.42 44.96
N ILE A 58 32.32 19.50 45.93
CA ILE A 58 32.34 19.86 47.36
C ILE A 58 33.71 20.37 47.79
N MET A 59 34.81 19.75 47.32
CA MET A 59 36.18 20.18 47.67
C MET A 59 36.56 21.53 47.05
N GLU A 60 35.98 21.86 45.90
CA GLU A 60 36.17 23.13 45.19
C GLU A 60 35.23 24.23 45.70
N SER A 61 34.28 23.91 46.58
CA SER A 61 33.35 24.88 47.15
C SER A 61 33.98 25.65 48.32
N ASP A 62 33.97 26.98 48.21
CA ASP A 62 34.36 27.90 49.29
C ASP A 62 33.24 28.14 50.33
N GLU A 63 32.07 27.52 50.16
CA GLU A 63 30.94 27.67 51.08
C GLU A 63 31.17 26.87 52.37
N ALA A 64 31.43 27.59 53.47
CA ALA A 64 31.66 27.00 54.79
C ALA A 64 30.42 26.28 55.38
N ASP A 65 29.21 26.63 54.92
CA ASP A 65 27.92 26.15 55.44
C ASP A 65 27.25 25.11 54.49
N LEU A 66 25.96 25.30 54.20
CA LEU A 66 25.16 24.46 53.29
C LEU A 66 25.63 24.65 51.85
N THR A 67 26.47 23.73 51.38
CA THR A 67 27.02 23.76 50.01
C THR A 67 25.90 23.59 49.00
N ARG A 68 25.81 24.50 48.02
CA ARG A 68 24.88 24.39 46.88
C ARG A 68 25.61 23.85 45.66
N ILE A 69 25.05 22.80 45.05
CA ILE A 69 25.62 22.16 43.86
C ILE A 69 24.56 22.10 42.77
N ASP A 70 24.86 22.69 41.61
CA ASP A 70 24.05 22.55 40.42
C ASP A 70 24.49 21.31 39.61
N LEU A 71 23.55 20.40 39.40
CA LEU A 71 23.67 19.18 38.63
C LEU A 71 22.55 19.09 37.58
N SER A 72 22.10 20.24 37.05
CA SER A 72 21.04 20.31 36.05
C SER A 72 21.34 19.55 34.75
N ASP A 73 22.63 19.34 34.43
CA ASP A 73 23.08 18.60 33.25
C ASP A 73 23.14 17.07 33.44
N VAL A 74 22.70 16.54 34.59
CA VAL A 74 22.70 15.08 34.82
C VAL A 74 21.83 14.37 33.78
N PRO A 75 22.37 13.37 33.05
CA PRO A 75 21.61 12.58 32.10
C PRO A 75 20.37 11.93 32.74
N GLY A 76 19.21 12.07 32.09
CA GLY A 76 17.94 11.54 32.60
C GLY A 76 17.29 12.38 33.72
N GLY A 77 17.91 13.48 34.13
CA GLY A 77 17.31 14.50 34.97
C GLY A 77 17.06 14.06 36.42
N PRO A 78 16.15 14.76 37.14
CA PRO A 78 16.01 14.62 38.59
C PRO A 78 15.54 13.23 39.04
N GLU A 79 14.70 12.55 38.24
CA GLU A 79 14.21 11.21 38.58
C GLU A 79 15.33 10.16 38.60
N ILE A 80 16.30 10.30 37.69
CA ILE A 80 17.46 9.40 37.62
C ILE A 80 18.49 9.78 38.69
N PHE A 81 18.68 11.07 38.94
CA PHE A 81 19.51 11.51 40.05
C PHE A 81 18.97 11.03 41.41
N GLU A 82 17.65 11.05 41.63
CA GLU A 82 17.03 10.50 42.85
C GLU A 82 17.41 9.02 43.07
N LYS A 83 17.45 8.21 41.99
CA LYS A 83 17.89 6.81 42.05
C LYS A 83 19.38 6.70 42.38
N ALA A 84 20.23 7.55 41.80
CA ALA A 84 21.64 7.61 42.14
C ALA A 84 21.86 8.04 43.61
N ALA A 85 21.07 8.99 44.10
CA ALA A 85 21.09 9.40 45.50
C ALA A 85 20.63 8.25 46.41
N LYS A 86 19.53 7.57 46.10
CA LYS A 86 19.10 6.36 46.83
C LYS A 86 20.20 5.31 46.92
N PHE A 87 20.92 5.09 45.82
CA PHE A 87 22.10 4.21 45.80
C PHE A 87 23.16 4.66 46.81
N CYS A 88 23.50 5.97 46.85
CA CYS A 88 24.45 6.53 47.81
C CYS A 88 24.04 6.27 49.26
N TYR A 89 22.74 6.31 49.55
CA TYR A 89 22.20 6.04 50.88
C TYR A 89 22.04 4.54 51.19
N GLY A 90 22.30 3.64 50.23
CA GLY A 90 22.01 2.22 50.41
C GLY A 90 20.52 1.88 50.41
N VAL A 91 19.67 2.79 49.92
CA VAL A 91 18.24 2.56 49.72
C VAL A 91 18.03 1.76 48.45
N ASN A 92 17.20 0.71 48.55
CA ASN A 92 16.83 -0.08 47.40
C ASN A 92 15.98 0.73 46.42
N PHE A 93 16.29 0.58 45.14
CA PHE A 93 15.50 1.10 44.03
C PHE A 93 15.55 0.09 42.87
N GLU A 94 14.55 0.19 42.00
CA GLU A 94 14.44 -0.70 40.85
C GLU A 94 15.20 -0.15 39.63
N ILE A 95 16.04 -0.99 39.05
CA ILE A 95 16.64 -0.82 37.73
C ILE A 95 15.76 -1.57 36.73
N THR A 96 15.33 -0.88 35.68
CA THR A 96 14.42 -1.43 34.66
C THR A 96 14.97 -1.16 33.26
N VAL A 97 14.41 -1.83 32.25
CA VAL A 97 14.80 -1.61 30.85
C VAL A 97 14.54 -0.17 30.37
N GLN A 98 13.61 0.55 31.01
CA GLN A 98 13.28 1.94 30.68
C GLN A 98 14.27 2.95 31.27
N ASN A 99 14.92 2.62 32.40
CA ASN A 99 15.76 3.57 33.13
C ASN A 99 17.26 3.24 33.10
N VAL A 100 17.64 2.01 32.73
CA VAL A 100 19.03 1.56 32.83
C VAL A 100 20.00 2.38 31.97
N ALA A 101 19.62 2.80 30.76
CA ALA A 101 20.47 3.64 29.92
C ALA A 101 20.75 4.98 30.58
N ALA A 102 19.69 5.64 31.08
CA ALA A 102 19.81 6.92 31.75
C ALA A 102 20.61 6.79 33.05
N LEU A 103 20.38 5.73 33.83
CA LEU A 103 21.14 5.42 35.04
C LEU A 103 22.63 5.19 34.74
N ARG A 104 22.95 4.45 33.68
CA ARG A 104 24.32 4.20 33.23
C ARG A 104 25.02 5.50 32.81
N CYS A 105 24.32 6.39 32.09
CA CYS A 105 24.83 7.70 31.69
C CYS A 105 25.03 8.63 32.89
N ALA A 106 24.05 8.70 33.79
CA ALA A 106 24.14 9.49 35.01
C ALA A 106 25.27 9.01 35.93
N ALA A 107 25.42 7.70 36.09
CA ALA A 107 26.50 7.11 36.88
C ALA A 107 27.89 7.42 36.31
N GLU A 108 28.03 7.45 34.98
CA GLU A 108 29.26 7.90 34.32
C GLU A 108 29.53 9.38 34.62
N TYR A 109 28.54 10.24 34.39
CA TYR A 109 28.64 11.68 34.63
C TYR A 109 29.04 11.99 36.07
N LEU A 110 28.42 11.30 37.04
CA LEU A 110 28.71 11.44 38.46
C LEU A 110 30.00 10.74 38.89
N GLN A 111 30.72 10.08 37.97
CA GLN A 111 31.94 9.32 38.22
C GLN A 111 31.75 8.29 39.36
N MET A 112 30.63 7.56 39.32
CA MET A 112 30.27 6.52 40.28
C MET A 112 30.80 5.16 39.80
N THR A 113 32.12 5.07 39.68
CA THR A 113 32.84 3.91 39.14
C THR A 113 33.39 3.00 40.25
N ASP A 114 33.74 1.78 39.86
CA ASP A 114 34.34 0.79 40.78
C ASP A 114 35.73 1.22 41.25
N ALA A 115 36.38 2.17 40.58
CA ALA A 115 37.64 2.76 41.03
C ALA A 115 37.51 3.51 42.38
N TYR A 116 36.30 3.92 42.76
CA TYR A 116 36.03 4.65 44.00
C TYR A 116 35.36 3.81 45.08
N CYS A 117 34.53 2.85 44.67
CA CYS A 117 33.81 1.98 45.57
C CYS A 117 33.49 0.68 44.85
N ASP A 118 33.78 -0.47 45.44
CA ASP A 118 33.41 -1.76 44.83
C ASP A 118 31.90 -1.87 44.61
N ASN A 119 31.50 -2.47 43.48
CA ASN A 119 30.11 -2.63 43.04
C ASN A 119 29.35 -1.29 43.00
N ASN A 120 29.97 -0.26 42.42
CA ASN A 120 29.36 1.05 42.28
C ASN A 120 28.26 1.05 41.21
N LEU A 121 27.60 2.19 41.06
CA LEU A 121 26.43 2.33 40.20
C LEU A 121 26.72 2.07 38.72
N VAL A 122 27.91 2.44 38.23
CA VAL A 122 28.32 2.13 36.84
C VAL A 122 28.32 0.62 36.60
N GLY A 123 29.04 -0.16 37.43
CA GLY A 123 29.10 -1.62 37.28
C GLY A 123 27.73 -2.27 37.40
N ARG A 124 26.94 -1.86 38.40
CA ARG A 124 25.58 -2.39 38.61
C ARG A 124 24.64 -2.10 37.43
N ALA A 125 24.70 -0.90 36.85
CA ALA A 125 23.89 -0.56 35.68
C ALA A 125 24.36 -1.33 34.43
N GLU A 126 25.68 -1.52 34.28
CA GLU A 126 26.29 -2.26 33.18
C GLU A 126 25.94 -3.76 33.20
N ASP A 127 25.92 -4.37 34.38
CA ASP A 127 25.49 -5.75 34.56
C ASP A 127 24.02 -5.93 34.18
N PHE A 128 23.13 -5.05 34.65
CA PHE A 128 21.71 -5.12 34.28
C PHE A 128 21.53 -4.91 32.76
N LEU A 129 22.23 -3.94 32.18
CA LEU A 129 22.17 -3.67 30.75
C LEU A 129 22.56 -4.92 29.94
N SER A 130 23.69 -5.55 30.28
CA SER A 130 24.25 -6.69 29.56
C SER A 130 23.47 -7.99 29.78
N GLN A 131 23.17 -8.31 31.04
CA GLN A 131 22.66 -9.62 31.43
C GLN A 131 21.13 -9.70 31.35
N VAL A 132 20.43 -8.56 31.54
CA VAL A 132 18.97 -8.52 31.59
C VAL A 132 18.39 -7.77 30.40
N ALA A 133 18.74 -6.50 30.22
CA ALA A 133 18.05 -5.65 29.25
C ALA A 133 18.32 -6.06 27.79
N LEU A 134 19.58 -6.34 27.46
CA LEU A 134 19.99 -6.77 26.11
C LEU A 134 19.80 -8.28 25.85
N SER A 135 19.28 -9.03 26.82
CA SER A 135 18.99 -10.47 26.65
C SER A 135 17.78 -10.73 25.73
N SER A 136 16.89 -9.75 25.55
CA SER A 136 15.65 -9.86 24.77
C SER A 136 15.57 -8.79 23.67
N LEU A 137 14.77 -9.05 22.62
CA LEU A 137 14.58 -8.08 21.54
C LEU A 137 13.85 -6.83 22.05
N SER A 138 12.71 -7.02 22.72
CA SER A 138 11.91 -5.94 23.26
C SER A 138 12.67 -5.11 24.29
N GLY A 139 13.47 -5.74 25.15
CA GLY A 139 14.34 -5.04 26.10
C GLY A 139 15.36 -4.15 25.40
N ALA A 140 16.06 -4.67 24.39
CA ALA A 140 17.04 -3.89 23.63
C ALA A 140 16.40 -2.71 22.88
N ILE A 141 15.19 -2.87 22.33
CA ILE A 141 14.42 -1.80 21.67
C ILE A 141 14.04 -0.71 22.67
N VAL A 142 13.54 -1.08 23.85
CA VAL A 142 13.15 -0.10 24.89
C VAL A 142 14.37 0.68 25.40
N VAL A 143 15.50 0.01 25.60
CA VAL A 143 16.76 0.68 25.97
C VAL A 143 17.17 1.66 24.85
N LEU A 144 17.14 1.23 23.59
CA LEU A 144 17.49 2.10 22.46
C LEU A 144 16.56 3.32 22.39
N LYS A 145 15.24 3.13 22.60
CA LYS A 145 14.28 4.24 22.65
C LYS A 145 14.63 5.24 23.77
N SER A 146 15.01 4.75 24.94
CA SER A 146 15.42 5.63 26.05
C SER A 146 16.68 6.44 25.76
N CYS A 147 17.51 6.02 24.79
CA CYS A 147 18.72 6.74 24.39
C CYS A 147 18.44 8.03 23.61
N GLU A 148 17.25 8.24 23.04
CA GLU A 148 16.91 9.44 22.25
C GLU A 148 17.15 10.73 23.06
N CYS A 149 16.79 10.73 24.34
CA CYS A 149 16.98 11.86 25.26
C CYS A 149 18.34 11.86 25.97
N LEU A 150 19.25 10.96 25.61
CA LEU A 150 20.56 10.76 26.26
C LEU A 150 21.73 10.93 25.28
N LEU A 151 21.47 11.36 24.04
CA LEU A 151 22.54 11.68 23.11
C LEU A 151 23.20 13.03 23.49
N PRO A 152 24.53 13.16 23.38
CA PRO A 152 25.47 12.19 22.79
C PRO A 152 26.04 11.14 23.78
N ILE A 153 25.89 11.31 25.10
CA ILE A 153 26.57 10.45 26.10
C ILE A 153 26.26 8.96 25.95
N ALA A 154 25.04 8.59 25.56
CA ALA A 154 24.68 7.20 25.33
C ALA A 154 25.43 6.58 24.12
N ASP A 155 25.80 7.38 23.13
CA ASP A 155 26.60 6.95 21.96
C ASP A 155 28.08 6.84 22.35
N ASP A 156 28.60 7.80 23.11
CA ASP A 156 29.98 7.77 23.65
C ASP A 156 30.22 6.53 24.52
N LEU A 157 29.22 6.16 25.33
CA LEU A 157 29.20 4.94 26.14
C LEU A 157 28.89 3.66 25.33
N ARG A 158 28.70 3.77 24.02
CA ARG A 158 28.37 2.67 23.09
C ARG A 158 27.10 1.90 23.44
N ILE A 159 26.18 2.48 24.20
CA ILE A 159 24.90 1.86 24.54
C ILE A 159 24.07 1.70 23.26
N VAL A 160 24.01 2.76 22.45
CA VAL A 160 23.29 2.78 21.17
C VAL A 160 23.80 1.68 20.23
N GLN A 161 25.12 1.61 20.02
CA GLN A 161 25.71 0.60 19.13
C GLN A 161 25.41 -0.83 19.60
N ARG A 162 25.54 -1.10 20.91
CA ARG A 162 25.24 -2.43 21.47
C ARG A 162 23.76 -2.81 21.30
N CYS A 163 22.84 -1.87 21.51
CA CYS A 163 21.43 -2.08 21.22
C CYS A 163 21.20 -2.40 19.74
N VAL A 164 21.76 -1.60 18.83
CA VAL A 164 21.63 -1.82 17.38
C VAL A 164 22.15 -3.20 16.99
N ASP A 165 23.30 -3.61 17.50
CA ASP A 165 23.91 -4.91 17.21
C ASP A 165 23.02 -6.07 17.69
N VAL A 166 22.53 -6.01 18.93
CA VAL A 166 21.65 -7.03 19.53
C VAL A 166 20.32 -7.11 18.78
N ILE A 167 19.68 -5.96 18.52
CA ILE A 167 18.40 -5.87 17.82
C ILE A 167 18.55 -6.48 16.43
N SER A 168 19.56 -6.07 15.67
CA SER A 168 19.76 -6.59 14.32
C SER A 168 20.04 -8.09 14.31
N VAL A 169 20.67 -8.69 15.35
CA VAL A 169 20.91 -10.16 15.39
C VAL A 169 19.57 -10.84 15.59
N LYS A 170 18.84 -10.40 16.62
CA LYS A 170 17.57 -11.01 17.02
C LYS A 170 16.51 -10.87 15.93
N VAL A 171 16.42 -9.70 15.28
CA VAL A 171 15.51 -9.46 14.16
C VAL A 171 15.86 -10.32 12.95
N CYS A 172 17.14 -10.43 12.57
CA CYS A 172 17.54 -11.29 11.45
C CYS A 172 17.22 -12.77 11.74
N ASN A 173 17.43 -13.22 12.98
CA ASN A 173 17.06 -14.57 13.40
C ASN A 173 15.55 -14.78 13.35
N GLU A 174 14.76 -13.85 13.87
CA GLU A 174 13.28 -13.93 13.87
C GLU A 174 12.70 -13.86 12.44
N ALA A 175 13.33 -13.10 11.54
CA ALA A 175 12.93 -13.05 10.13
C ALA A 175 13.22 -14.37 9.38
N ASN A 176 14.32 -15.03 9.70
CA ASN A 176 14.69 -16.31 9.08
C ASN A 176 13.96 -17.51 9.73
N PHE A 177 13.69 -17.42 11.04
CA PHE A 177 13.06 -18.45 11.84
C PHE A 177 11.96 -17.83 12.72
N PRO A 178 10.77 -17.55 12.15
CA PRO A 178 9.68 -16.95 12.90
C PRO A 178 9.27 -17.79 14.11
N SER A 179 9.28 -17.19 15.29
CA SER A 179 8.89 -17.82 16.54
C SER A 179 7.40 -17.68 16.86
N ARG A 180 6.69 -16.80 16.13
CA ARG A 180 5.26 -16.48 16.34
C ARG A 180 4.49 -16.40 15.03
N SER A 181 3.16 -16.52 15.13
CA SER A 181 2.21 -16.25 14.06
C SER A 181 1.28 -15.09 14.46
N PRO A 182 1.08 -14.06 13.62
CA PRO A 182 1.67 -13.89 12.29
C PRO A 182 3.20 -13.65 12.34
N PRO A 183 3.93 -13.98 11.27
CA PRO A 183 5.35 -13.65 11.15
C PRO A 183 5.54 -12.12 11.12
N ASN A 184 6.77 -11.66 11.34
CA ASN A 184 7.15 -10.24 11.31
C ASN A 184 6.59 -9.36 12.45
N TRP A 185 6.12 -9.93 13.57
CA TRP A 185 5.69 -9.14 14.74
C TRP A 185 6.73 -8.12 15.24
N TRP A 186 8.02 -8.39 15.00
CA TRP A 186 9.12 -7.51 15.36
C TRP A 186 9.11 -6.17 14.60
N THR A 187 8.48 -6.08 13.42
CA THR A 187 8.41 -4.82 12.66
C THR A 187 7.59 -3.77 13.41
N GLU A 188 6.55 -4.19 14.12
CA GLU A 188 5.74 -3.33 14.98
C GLU A 188 6.50 -2.86 16.22
N GLU A 189 7.43 -3.65 16.75
CA GLU A 189 8.27 -3.18 17.87
C GLU A 189 9.30 -2.15 17.41
N LEU A 190 9.90 -2.33 16.22
CA LEU A 190 10.85 -1.35 15.67
C LEU A 190 10.19 0.00 15.35
N SER A 191 8.89 -0.01 15.05
CA SER A 191 8.16 1.17 14.61
C SER A 191 7.99 2.28 15.67
N ILE A 192 8.33 2.00 16.93
CA ILE A 192 8.31 3.00 18.02
C ILE A 192 9.56 3.90 18.04
N LEU A 193 10.63 3.47 17.37
CA LEU A 193 11.93 4.15 17.36
C LEU A 193 11.92 5.32 16.38
N ASP A 194 12.78 6.31 16.63
CA ASP A 194 13.02 7.36 15.64
C ASP A 194 13.70 6.82 14.37
N ILE A 195 13.44 7.48 13.24
CA ILE A 195 13.87 7.02 11.91
C ILE A 195 15.40 6.86 11.80
N GLU A 196 16.16 7.66 12.54
CA GLU A 196 17.63 7.55 12.59
C GLU A 196 18.08 6.21 13.19
N PHE A 197 17.46 5.78 14.29
CA PHE A 197 17.74 4.48 14.91
C PHE A 197 17.27 3.32 14.04
N VAL A 198 16.10 3.44 13.39
CA VAL A 198 15.68 2.46 12.39
C VAL A 198 16.68 2.39 11.24
N GLY A 199 17.21 3.53 10.76
CA GLY A 199 18.26 3.59 9.75
C GLY A 199 19.54 2.86 10.18
N LYS A 200 20.00 3.05 11.44
CA LYS A 200 21.13 2.31 12.02
C LYS A 200 20.86 0.80 12.06
N ILE A 201 19.68 0.38 12.51
CA ILE A 201 19.27 -1.03 12.57
C ILE A 201 19.23 -1.65 11.17
N ILE A 202 18.59 -1.00 10.21
CA ILE A 202 18.50 -1.49 8.82
C ILE A 202 19.89 -1.61 8.19
N SER A 203 20.79 -0.68 8.48
CA SER A 203 22.18 -0.75 8.01
C SER A 203 22.92 -1.95 8.61
N ALA A 204 22.75 -2.21 9.91
CA ALA A 204 23.30 -3.38 10.57
C ALA A 204 22.68 -4.70 10.07
N MET A 205 21.39 -4.71 9.74
CA MET A 205 20.73 -5.85 9.11
C MET A 205 21.28 -6.13 7.71
N LYS A 206 21.52 -5.08 6.89
CA LYS A 206 22.13 -5.21 5.56
C LYS A 206 23.52 -5.83 5.63
N GLN A 207 24.34 -5.44 6.62
CA GLN A 207 25.67 -6.02 6.85
C GLN A 207 25.63 -7.51 7.22
N ARG A 208 24.45 -8.05 7.54
CA ARG A 208 24.21 -9.45 7.88
C ARG A 208 23.38 -10.18 6.83
N ASP A 209 23.42 -9.69 5.59
CA ASP A 209 22.77 -10.27 4.42
C ASP A 209 21.25 -10.45 4.58
N ALA A 210 20.60 -9.55 5.34
CA ALA A 210 19.15 -9.53 5.44
C ALA A 210 18.52 -9.28 4.06
N LYS A 211 17.58 -10.14 3.67
CA LYS A 211 16.91 -10.10 2.37
C LYS A 211 16.11 -8.80 2.22
N ALA A 212 16.09 -8.23 1.01
CA ALA A 212 15.30 -7.04 0.72
C ALA A 212 13.81 -7.08 1.13
N PRO A 213 13.03 -8.17 0.93
CA PRO A 213 11.65 -8.22 1.41
C PRO A 213 11.54 -8.08 2.94
N THR A 214 12.53 -8.56 3.71
CA THR A 214 12.58 -8.40 5.17
C THR A 214 12.85 -6.94 5.56
N LEU A 215 13.75 -6.26 4.84
CA LEU A 215 13.98 -4.84 5.05
C LEU A 215 12.74 -4.03 4.65
N ALA A 216 12.08 -4.41 3.56
CA ALA A 216 10.87 -3.77 3.09
C ALA A 216 9.72 -3.91 4.08
N SER A 217 9.53 -5.09 4.71
CA SER A 217 8.48 -5.27 5.72
C SER A 217 8.68 -4.33 6.92
N ALA A 218 9.92 -4.10 7.35
CA ALA A 218 10.22 -3.16 8.42
C ALA A 218 9.82 -1.73 8.02
N PHE A 219 10.19 -1.28 6.82
CA PHE A 219 9.81 0.05 6.33
C PHE A 219 8.32 0.21 6.11
N ILE A 220 7.63 -0.80 5.58
CA ILE A 220 6.18 -0.76 5.35
C ILE A 220 5.46 -0.57 6.69
N THR A 221 5.72 -1.44 7.68
CA THR A 221 5.10 -1.31 9.01
C THR A 221 5.46 0.01 9.68
N TYR A 222 6.72 0.43 9.59
CA TYR A 222 7.16 1.72 10.12
C TYR A 222 6.38 2.89 9.52
N THR A 223 6.25 2.89 8.19
CA THR A 223 5.56 3.95 7.43
C THR A 223 4.06 3.93 7.71
N GLU A 224 3.42 2.76 7.70
CA GLU A 224 1.98 2.62 7.96
C GLU A 224 1.60 3.00 9.38
N ARG A 225 2.51 2.86 10.36
CA ARG A 225 2.27 3.30 11.74
C ARG A 225 2.49 4.80 11.91
N ASN A 226 3.59 5.34 11.39
CA ASN A 226 3.96 6.74 11.60
C ASN A 226 3.28 7.72 10.63
N LEU A 227 2.85 7.25 9.46
CA LEU A 227 2.10 8.01 8.43
C LEU A 227 0.73 7.37 8.14
N ARG A 228 0.09 6.83 9.19
CA ARG A 228 -1.17 6.06 9.09
C ARG A 228 -2.25 6.76 8.29
N ASP A 229 -2.48 8.04 8.55
CA ASP A 229 -3.52 8.86 7.92
C ASP A 229 -3.34 9.03 6.40
N LEU A 230 -2.11 8.83 5.90
CA LEU A 230 -1.73 9.06 4.51
C LEU A 230 -1.54 7.77 3.71
N VAL A 231 -0.99 6.74 4.35
CA VAL A 231 -0.55 5.49 3.70
C VAL A 231 -1.47 4.31 4.01
N ARG A 232 -2.11 4.23 5.18
CA ARG A 232 -2.96 3.08 5.53
C ARG A 232 -4.45 3.38 5.29
N ASP A 233 -4.90 4.54 5.74
CA ASP A 233 -6.29 4.98 5.62
C ASP A 233 -6.46 5.86 4.36
N HIS A 234 -6.25 5.23 3.19
CA HIS A 234 -6.12 5.84 1.87
C HIS A 234 -7.21 6.85 1.46
N SER A 235 -8.31 6.90 2.20
CA SER A 235 -9.45 7.82 2.07
C SER A 235 -9.20 9.23 2.64
N GLY A 236 -8.08 9.48 3.34
CA GLY A 236 -7.79 10.78 3.98
C GLY A 236 -8.76 11.18 5.09
N ASN A 237 -9.74 10.33 5.42
CA ASN A 237 -10.73 10.55 6.49
C ASN A 237 -10.11 10.52 7.90
N GLY A 238 -8.89 9.96 8.06
CA GLY A 238 -8.11 10.07 9.30
C GLY A 238 -7.85 11.53 9.68
N PHE A 239 -7.68 12.41 8.69
CA PHE A 239 -7.51 13.85 8.90
C PHE A 239 -8.78 14.54 9.44
N LYS A 240 -9.97 14.01 9.13
CA LYS A 240 -11.26 14.52 9.63
C LYS A 240 -11.61 14.01 11.02
N SER A 241 -11.00 12.91 11.47
CA SER A 241 -11.29 12.26 12.76
C SER A 241 -10.44 12.77 13.93
N SER A 242 -9.33 13.46 13.67
CA SER A 242 -8.59 14.16 14.72
C SER A 242 -9.23 15.52 14.94
N LYS A 243 -9.87 15.74 16.11
CA LYS A 243 -10.27 17.08 16.58
C LYS A 243 -9.18 18.09 16.18
N CYS A 244 -9.53 19.06 15.35
CA CYS A 244 -8.57 20.02 14.82
C CYS A 244 -7.84 20.74 15.96
N PRO A 245 -6.49 20.68 16.02
CA PRO A 245 -5.73 21.77 16.60
C PRO A 245 -5.73 22.96 15.61
N SER A 246 -5.32 24.14 16.06
CA SER A 246 -5.29 25.38 15.27
C SER A 246 -4.58 25.22 13.92
N GLU A 247 -4.88 26.10 12.95
CA GLU A 247 -4.27 26.07 11.60
C GLU A 247 -2.73 25.97 11.64
N ASP A 248 -2.08 26.70 12.57
CA ASP A 248 -0.62 26.66 12.79
C ASP A 248 -0.07 25.27 13.19
N ASP A 249 -0.82 24.48 13.97
CA ASP A 249 -0.39 23.16 14.42
C ASP A 249 -0.50 22.12 13.29
N SER A 250 -1.41 22.35 12.33
CA SER A 250 -1.59 21.50 11.16
C SER A 250 -0.40 21.61 10.18
N ASP A 251 0.20 22.79 10.06
CA ASP A 251 1.34 23.06 9.18
C ASP A 251 2.66 22.53 9.77
N ILE A 252 2.86 22.67 11.09
CA ILE A 252 4.00 22.08 11.79
C ILE A 252 3.94 20.55 11.67
N ARG A 253 2.76 19.95 11.88
CA ARG A 253 2.57 18.49 11.71
C ARG A 253 2.87 18.04 10.29
N ARG A 254 2.39 18.79 9.27
CA ARG A 254 2.65 18.49 7.86
C ARG A 254 4.15 18.54 7.54
N THR A 255 4.84 19.54 8.09
CA THR A 255 6.29 19.69 7.91
C THR A 255 7.05 18.51 8.50
N ARG A 256 6.74 18.12 9.75
CA ARG A 256 7.33 16.95 10.39
C ARG A 256 7.05 15.64 9.64
N GLN A 257 5.83 15.47 9.13
CA GLN A 257 5.47 14.31 8.29
C GLN A 257 6.25 14.31 6.96
N SER A 258 6.47 15.49 6.37
CA SER A 258 7.24 15.64 5.13
C SER A 258 8.72 15.32 5.34
N GLU A 259 9.32 15.79 6.43
CA GLU A 259 10.69 15.45 6.84
C GLU A 259 10.83 13.95 7.09
N LEU A 260 9.91 13.35 7.84
CA LEU A 260 9.90 11.91 8.10
C LEU A 260 9.78 11.09 6.82
N LEU A 261 8.87 11.46 5.91
CA LEU A 261 8.70 10.79 4.63
C LEU A 261 9.98 10.86 3.79
N GLN A 262 10.65 12.01 3.76
CA GLN A 262 11.91 12.17 3.04
C GLN A 262 13.03 11.31 3.64
N SER A 263 13.14 11.26 4.97
CA SER A 263 14.08 10.37 5.66
C SER A 263 13.80 8.90 5.36
N ILE A 264 12.53 8.47 5.37
CA ILE A 264 12.14 7.10 4.97
C ILE A 264 12.59 6.80 3.54
N VAL A 265 12.27 7.68 2.58
CA VAL A 265 12.60 7.50 1.16
C VAL A 265 14.11 7.40 0.94
N SER A 266 14.89 8.20 1.66
CA SER A 266 16.36 8.18 1.59
C SER A 266 16.99 6.86 2.07
N LEU A 267 16.30 6.12 2.94
CA LEU A 267 16.79 4.86 3.52
C LEU A 267 16.32 3.60 2.76
N LEU A 268 15.40 3.74 1.80
CA LEU A 268 14.83 2.61 1.06
C LEU A 268 15.92 1.82 0.29
N PRO A 269 15.97 0.48 0.41
CA PRO A 269 16.86 -0.38 -0.37
C PRO A 269 16.78 -0.11 -1.88
N SER A 270 17.91 -0.17 -2.59
CA SER A 270 17.98 0.10 -4.04
C SER A 270 17.42 -1.01 -4.92
N GLU A 271 17.06 -2.16 -4.34
CA GLU A 271 16.58 -3.33 -5.08
C GLU A 271 15.18 -3.10 -5.68
N LYS A 272 15.02 -3.47 -6.95
CA LYS A 272 13.83 -3.12 -7.75
C LYS A 272 12.54 -3.74 -7.21
N ALA A 273 12.58 -4.99 -6.72
CA ALA A 273 11.39 -5.76 -6.33
C ALA A 273 11.21 -5.89 -4.82
N ALA A 274 11.81 -4.99 -4.02
CA ALA A 274 11.71 -5.06 -2.56
C ALA A 274 10.30 -4.70 -2.05
N PHE A 275 9.63 -3.76 -2.72
CA PHE A 275 8.37 -3.16 -2.26
C PHE A 275 7.20 -3.47 -3.21
N PRO A 276 5.98 -3.66 -2.68
CA PRO A 276 4.77 -3.66 -3.49
C PRO A 276 4.59 -2.32 -4.23
N VAL A 277 4.18 -2.37 -5.50
CA VAL A 277 3.94 -1.16 -6.32
C VAL A 277 2.92 -0.24 -5.65
N HIS A 278 1.83 -0.82 -5.12
CA HIS A 278 0.78 -0.10 -4.41
C HIS A 278 1.35 0.78 -3.28
N PHE A 279 2.24 0.21 -2.46
CA PHE A 279 2.86 0.94 -1.35
C PHE A 279 3.70 2.13 -1.85
N LEU A 280 4.46 1.95 -2.94
CA LEU A 280 5.22 3.04 -3.54
C LEU A 280 4.32 4.13 -4.13
N CYS A 281 3.19 3.76 -4.76
CA CYS A 281 2.20 4.70 -5.24
C CYS A 281 1.59 5.51 -4.08
N CYS A 282 1.29 4.86 -2.95
CA CYS A 282 0.76 5.53 -1.77
C CYS A 282 1.77 6.49 -1.13
N LEU A 283 3.05 6.10 -1.09
CA LEU A 283 4.14 6.97 -0.68
C LEU A 283 4.29 8.18 -1.61
N LEU A 284 4.24 7.99 -2.93
CA LEU A 284 4.35 9.09 -3.88
C LEU A 284 3.16 10.04 -3.74
N ARG A 285 1.93 9.53 -3.62
CA ARG A 285 0.76 10.35 -3.33
C ARG A 285 0.94 11.18 -2.05
N SER A 286 1.45 10.54 -1.00
CA SER A 286 1.75 11.21 0.27
C SER A 286 2.81 12.30 0.08
N ALA A 287 3.87 12.04 -0.69
CA ALA A 287 4.92 13.01 -0.99
C ALA A 287 4.40 14.22 -1.80
N ILE A 288 3.48 14.01 -2.73
CA ILE A 288 2.83 15.09 -3.49
C ILE A 288 1.95 15.92 -2.55
N PHE A 289 1.12 15.27 -1.74
CA PHE A 289 0.22 15.93 -0.78
C PHE A 289 0.97 16.76 0.28
N LEU A 290 2.06 16.21 0.84
CA LEU A 290 2.91 16.89 1.81
C LEU A 290 3.86 17.93 1.20
N LYS A 291 3.82 18.13 -0.13
CA LYS A 291 4.73 19.02 -0.87
C LYS A 291 6.21 18.72 -0.57
N ALA A 292 6.59 17.44 -0.51
CA ALA A 292 7.96 17.01 -0.31
C ALA A 292 8.89 17.50 -1.45
N SER A 293 10.21 17.39 -1.23
CA SER A 293 11.23 17.79 -2.19
C SER A 293 11.07 17.09 -3.55
N THR A 294 11.54 17.76 -4.61
CA THR A 294 11.52 17.21 -5.97
C THR A 294 12.40 15.98 -6.10
N SER A 295 13.53 15.92 -5.38
CA SER A 295 14.39 14.73 -5.32
C SER A 295 13.66 13.52 -4.75
N CYS A 296 12.90 13.70 -3.66
CA CYS A 296 12.10 12.65 -3.05
C CYS A 296 11.03 12.11 -4.02
N LYS A 297 10.31 13.00 -4.70
CA LYS A 297 9.28 12.62 -5.69
C LYS A 297 9.90 11.88 -6.88
N ASN A 298 10.98 12.42 -7.43
CA ASN A 298 11.69 11.81 -8.57
C ASN A 298 12.22 10.42 -8.25
N GLU A 299 12.73 10.20 -7.04
CA GLU A 299 13.21 8.89 -6.61
C GLU A 299 12.07 7.86 -6.51
N LEU A 300 10.91 8.26 -5.98
CA LEU A 300 9.71 7.42 -5.95
C LEU A 300 9.18 7.13 -7.36
N GLU A 301 9.07 8.15 -8.21
CA GLU A 301 8.67 7.99 -9.62
C GLU A 301 9.60 7.03 -10.36
N LYS A 302 10.92 7.18 -10.20
CA LYS A 302 11.93 6.29 -10.78
C LYS A 302 11.77 4.84 -10.32
N ARG A 303 11.45 4.63 -9.03
CA ARG A 303 11.23 3.29 -8.47
C ARG A 303 9.96 2.65 -9.01
N ILE A 304 8.84 3.38 -9.01
CA ILE A 304 7.57 2.88 -9.59
C ILE A 304 7.76 2.58 -11.07
N SER A 305 8.42 3.48 -11.81
CA SER A 305 8.76 3.31 -13.22
C SER A 305 9.58 2.04 -13.49
N ALA A 306 10.51 1.67 -12.59
CA ALA A 306 11.33 0.49 -12.76
C ALA A 306 10.56 -0.84 -12.67
N ILE A 307 9.41 -0.87 -11.99
CA ILE A 307 8.55 -2.04 -11.75
C ILE A 307 7.12 -1.85 -12.29
N LEU A 308 6.94 -0.93 -13.25
CA LEU A 308 5.64 -0.57 -13.79
C LEU A 308 4.88 -1.76 -14.40
N GLU A 309 5.59 -2.83 -14.78
CA GLU A 309 4.99 -4.08 -15.26
C GLU A 309 4.08 -4.80 -14.26
N HIS A 310 4.13 -4.42 -12.98
CA HIS A 310 3.29 -4.97 -11.91
C HIS A 310 2.19 -4.01 -11.46
N VAL A 311 2.06 -2.84 -12.10
CA VAL A 311 1.07 -1.82 -11.72
C VAL A 311 -0.34 -2.24 -12.10
N THR A 312 -1.29 -1.96 -11.21
CA THR A 312 -2.73 -2.10 -11.49
C THR A 312 -3.34 -0.75 -11.85
N VAL A 313 -4.57 -0.75 -12.37
CA VAL A 313 -5.31 0.48 -12.64
C VAL A 313 -5.56 1.25 -11.35
N ASP A 314 -5.93 0.55 -10.26
CA ASP A 314 -6.17 1.14 -8.95
C ASP A 314 -4.93 1.87 -8.41
N ASP A 315 -3.73 1.32 -8.61
CA ASP A 315 -2.47 1.97 -8.20
C ASP A 315 -2.24 3.32 -8.90
N LEU A 316 -2.57 3.41 -10.19
CA LEU A 316 -2.48 4.65 -10.96
C LEU A 316 -3.59 5.63 -10.57
N LEU A 317 -4.80 5.14 -10.28
CA LEU A 317 -5.90 5.97 -9.78
C LEU A 317 -5.58 6.58 -8.42
N VAL A 318 -4.95 5.81 -7.51
CA VAL A 318 -4.48 6.34 -6.23
C VAL A 318 -3.59 7.57 -6.44
N LEU A 319 -2.66 7.55 -7.38
CA LEU A 319 -1.80 8.71 -7.69
C LEU A 319 -2.55 9.88 -8.33
N SER A 320 -3.59 9.58 -9.09
CA SER A 320 -4.25 10.55 -9.96
C SER A 320 -5.31 11.37 -9.25
N PHE A 321 -5.88 10.85 -8.16
CA PHE A 321 -6.98 11.49 -7.44
C PHE A 321 -6.53 12.11 -6.12
N THR A 322 -7.26 13.13 -5.70
CA THR A 322 -7.22 13.65 -4.33
C THR A 322 -7.61 12.57 -3.31
N TYR A 323 -7.27 12.78 -2.04
CA TYR A 323 -7.55 11.80 -0.97
C TYR A 323 -9.06 11.53 -0.75
N ASP A 324 -9.93 12.47 -1.11
CA ASP A 324 -11.39 12.30 -1.12
C ASP A 324 -11.89 11.50 -2.32
N GLY A 325 -11.04 11.23 -3.32
CA GLY A 325 -11.39 10.49 -4.54
C GLY A 325 -12.26 11.28 -5.52
N GLU A 326 -12.48 12.58 -5.29
CA GLU A 326 -13.46 13.36 -6.07
C GLU A 326 -12.85 14.05 -7.30
N ARG A 327 -11.58 14.45 -7.25
CA ARG A 327 -10.96 15.27 -8.30
C ARG A 327 -9.64 14.72 -8.79
N LEU A 328 -9.34 14.98 -10.06
CA LEU A 328 -8.03 14.71 -10.62
C LEU A 328 -7.02 15.71 -10.06
N PHE A 329 -5.92 15.20 -9.52
CA PHE A 329 -4.89 15.97 -8.83
C PHE A 329 -3.56 15.95 -9.59
N ASP A 330 -2.91 14.79 -9.71
CA ASP A 330 -1.56 14.70 -10.29
C ASP A 330 -1.47 13.65 -11.41
N LEU A 331 -1.65 14.12 -12.64
CA LEU A 331 -1.44 13.34 -13.85
C LEU A 331 -0.01 13.44 -14.38
N GLU A 332 0.77 14.44 -13.93
CA GLU A 332 2.14 14.64 -14.42
C GLU A 332 3.10 13.61 -13.84
N SER A 333 2.91 13.20 -12.58
CA SER A 333 3.67 12.09 -11.99
C SER A 333 3.42 10.78 -12.73
N VAL A 334 2.16 10.48 -13.06
CA VAL A 334 1.80 9.30 -13.87
C VAL A 334 2.48 9.36 -15.25
N ARG A 335 2.44 10.52 -15.92
CA ARG A 335 3.11 10.74 -17.21
C ARG A 335 4.62 10.49 -17.12
N ARG A 336 5.30 11.00 -16.08
CA ARG A 336 6.74 10.80 -15.85
C ARG A 336 7.08 9.33 -15.59
N ILE A 337 6.29 8.63 -14.78
CA ILE A 337 6.46 7.20 -14.48
C ILE A 337 6.38 6.36 -15.75
N ILE A 338 5.35 6.56 -16.56
CA ILE A 338 5.16 5.82 -17.82
C ILE A 338 6.29 6.15 -18.80
N SER A 339 6.65 7.43 -18.93
CA SER A 339 7.75 7.87 -19.81
C SER A 339 9.06 7.19 -19.44
N GLY A 340 9.43 7.18 -18.15
CA GLY A 340 10.65 6.54 -17.67
C GLY A 340 10.68 5.02 -17.93
N PHE A 341 9.53 4.35 -17.88
CA PHE A 341 9.45 2.92 -18.16
C PHE A 341 9.66 2.66 -19.66
N VAL A 342 9.00 3.45 -20.51
CA VAL A 342 9.11 3.34 -21.96
C VAL A 342 10.52 3.66 -22.45
N GLU A 343 11.18 4.67 -21.89
CA GLU A 343 12.58 5.02 -22.20
C GLU A 343 13.54 3.88 -21.81
N LYS A 344 13.34 3.28 -20.64
CA LYS A 344 14.13 2.13 -20.17
C LYS A 344 13.95 0.92 -21.10
N GLU A 345 12.72 0.57 -21.46
CA GLU A 345 12.44 -0.56 -22.36
C GLU A 345 13.04 -0.36 -23.75
N LYS A 346 13.00 0.88 -24.28
CA LYS A 346 13.68 1.22 -25.55
C LYS A 346 15.19 1.02 -25.45
N SER A 347 15.82 1.45 -24.35
CA SER A 347 17.25 1.26 -24.14
C SER A 347 17.63 -0.22 -24.09
N VAL A 348 16.85 -1.05 -23.40
CA VAL A 348 17.08 -2.51 -23.32
C VAL A 348 16.95 -3.18 -24.70
N ALA A 349 15.97 -2.75 -25.51
CA ALA A 349 15.79 -3.28 -26.87
C ALA A 349 16.98 -3.00 -27.80
N VAL A 350 17.65 -1.86 -27.66
CA VAL A 350 18.82 -1.49 -28.48
C VAL A 350 20.03 -2.41 -28.21
N PHE A 351 20.21 -2.89 -26.97
CA PHE A 351 21.32 -3.79 -26.63
C PHE A 351 21.09 -5.24 -27.10
N ASN A 352 19.85 -5.63 -27.37
CA ASN A 352 19.48 -6.98 -27.82
C ASN A 352 19.34 -7.11 -29.35
N ALA A 353 19.85 -6.13 -30.12
CA ALA A 353 19.70 -5.99 -31.58
C ALA A 353 20.47 -7.04 -32.41
N GLY A 354 20.53 -8.29 -31.96
CA GLY A 354 20.96 -9.44 -32.76
C GLY A 354 19.83 -10.11 -33.54
N ASP A 355 18.57 -9.94 -33.12
CA ASP A 355 17.40 -10.56 -33.77
C ASP A 355 16.51 -9.51 -34.46
N PHE A 356 16.41 -9.59 -35.78
CA PHE A 356 15.67 -8.70 -36.68
C PHE A 356 14.13 -8.86 -36.62
N LYS A 357 13.54 -8.92 -35.42
CA LYS A 357 12.11 -8.66 -35.20
C LYS A 357 11.97 -7.73 -34.01
N GLU A 358 11.34 -6.57 -34.21
CA GLU A 358 10.86 -5.67 -33.15
C GLU A 358 9.83 -6.39 -32.25
N ALA A 359 10.27 -7.36 -31.46
CA ALA A 359 9.43 -8.05 -30.52
C ALA A 359 9.26 -7.15 -29.30
N VAL A 360 8.15 -6.41 -29.25
CA VAL A 360 7.79 -5.64 -28.06
C VAL A 360 7.66 -6.60 -26.87
N SER A 361 8.39 -6.28 -25.79
CA SER A 361 8.41 -7.03 -24.53
C SER A 361 6.99 -7.32 -24.01
N THR A 362 6.82 -8.48 -23.38
CA THR A 362 5.56 -8.84 -22.71
C THR A 362 5.21 -7.86 -21.59
N ALA A 363 6.22 -7.29 -20.92
CA ALA A 363 6.06 -6.23 -19.94
C ALA A 363 5.44 -4.97 -20.56
N MET A 364 5.96 -4.52 -21.70
CA MET A 364 5.43 -3.36 -22.43
C MET A 364 3.99 -3.60 -22.91
N GLN A 365 3.65 -4.80 -23.38
CA GLN A 365 2.27 -5.13 -23.76
C GLN A 365 1.31 -5.10 -22.57
N ARG A 366 1.76 -5.54 -21.38
CA ARG A 366 0.96 -5.46 -20.15
C ARG A 366 0.75 -4.01 -19.73
N VAL A 367 1.82 -3.20 -19.72
CA VAL A 367 1.74 -1.77 -19.39
C VAL A 367 0.81 -1.04 -20.37
N ALA A 368 0.87 -1.34 -21.67
CA ALA A 368 -0.05 -0.76 -22.66
C ALA A 368 -1.52 -1.00 -22.29
N LYS A 369 -1.88 -2.25 -21.95
CA LYS A 369 -3.24 -2.60 -21.50
C LYS A 369 -3.64 -1.88 -20.22
N THR A 370 -2.75 -1.81 -19.23
CA THR A 370 -3.05 -1.11 -17.96
C THR A 370 -3.24 0.39 -18.18
N VAL A 371 -2.42 1.02 -19.03
CA VAL A 371 -2.54 2.44 -19.36
C VAL A 371 -3.83 2.72 -20.12
N ASP A 372 -4.18 1.89 -21.12
CA ASP A 372 -5.42 2.06 -21.88
C ASP A 372 -6.67 1.84 -20.98
N ALA A 373 -6.61 0.88 -20.04
CA ALA A 373 -7.66 0.70 -19.05
C ALA A 373 -7.78 1.89 -18.09
N TYR A 374 -6.65 2.40 -17.58
CA TYR A 374 -6.59 3.60 -16.74
C TYR A 374 -7.12 4.85 -17.46
N LEU A 375 -6.80 5.03 -18.75
CA LEU A 375 -7.35 6.10 -19.58
C LEU A 375 -8.88 6.05 -19.63
N GLY A 376 -9.46 4.84 -19.69
CA GLY A 376 -10.91 4.66 -19.64
C GLY A 376 -11.54 5.11 -18.32
N GLU A 377 -10.87 4.89 -17.19
CA GLU A 377 -11.35 5.32 -15.87
C GLU A 377 -11.30 6.84 -15.73
N ILE A 378 -10.15 7.46 -16.06
CA ILE A 378 -10.02 8.93 -15.94
C ILE A 378 -10.84 9.68 -17.00
N ALA A 379 -11.19 9.05 -18.12
CA ALA A 379 -12.02 9.65 -19.18
C ALA A 379 -13.43 10.02 -18.72
N THR A 380 -13.89 9.46 -17.59
CA THR A 380 -15.18 9.81 -16.98
C THR A 380 -15.18 11.22 -16.36
N GLN A 381 -14.00 11.79 -16.11
CA GLN A 381 -13.84 13.06 -15.41
C GLN A 381 -13.94 14.26 -16.36
N LEU A 382 -14.84 15.19 -16.06
CA LEU A 382 -15.09 16.40 -16.87
C LEU A 382 -13.90 17.38 -16.90
N GLU A 383 -13.02 17.31 -15.90
CA GLU A 383 -11.83 18.16 -15.80
C GLU A 383 -10.68 17.68 -16.71
N LEU A 384 -10.81 16.50 -17.33
CA LEU A 384 -9.77 15.91 -18.15
C LEU A 384 -9.71 16.55 -19.54
N THR A 385 -8.68 17.36 -19.79
CA THR A 385 -8.47 17.99 -21.09
C THR A 385 -7.93 17.00 -22.13
N ILE A 386 -8.22 17.27 -23.41
CA ILE A 386 -7.72 16.49 -24.56
C ILE A 386 -6.19 16.36 -24.52
N SER A 387 -5.49 17.45 -24.18
CA SER A 387 -4.03 17.48 -24.09
C SER A 387 -3.50 16.49 -23.04
N LYS A 388 -4.16 16.40 -21.86
CA LYS A 388 -3.78 15.47 -20.80
C LYS A 388 -4.10 14.02 -21.19
N PHE A 389 -5.28 13.78 -21.75
CA PHE A 389 -5.68 12.45 -22.23
C PHE A 389 -4.71 11.92 -23.31
N ASN A 390 -4.51 12.69 -24.38
CA ASN A 390 -3.59 12.32 -25.46
C ASN A 390 -2.14 12.27 -24.99
N GLY A 391 -1.75 13.16 -24.09
CA GLY A 391 -0.40 13.23 -23.53
C GLY A 391 0.02 11.96 -22.81
N ILE A 392 -0.93 11.22 -22.20
CA ILE A 392 -0.69 9.91 -21.60
C ILE A 392 -0.80 8.79 -22.65
N ALA A 393 -1.86 8.81 -23.47
CA ALA A 393 -2.11 7.78 -24.49
C ALA A 393 -0.95 7.60 -25.50
N MET A 394 -0.29 8.71 -25.86
CA MET A 394 0.81 8.74 -26.82
C MET A 394 2.17 8.32 -26.24
N LEU A 395 2.30 8.16 -24.93
CA LEU A 395 3.54 7.66 -24.32
C LEU A 395 3.79 6.20 -24.69
N VAL A 396 2.72 5.41 -24.81
CA VAL A 396 2.78 4.00 -25.16
C VAL A 396 3.03 3.87 -26.67
N PRO A 397 4.12 3.20 -27.11
CA PRO A 397 4.41 3.02 -28.51
C PRO A 397 3.30 2.25 -29.26
N LYS A 398 2.96 2.68 -30.48
CA LYS A 398 1.99 1.99 -31.35
C LYS A 398 2.22 0.48 -31.53
N PRO A 399 3.45 -0.07 -31.64
CA PRO A 399 3.65 -1.51 -31.76
C PRO A 399 3.36 -2.28 -30.46
N ALA A 400 3.30 -1.61 -29.30
CA ALA A 400 2.94 -2.25 -28.03
C ALA A 400 1.46 -2.66 -28.00
N ARG A 401 0.62 -1.96 -28.76
CA ARG A 401 -0.79 -2.33 -28.96
C ARG A 401 -0.93 -3.28 -30.13
N LYS A 402 -1.24 -4.54 -29.81
CA LYS A 402 -1.62 -5.56 -30.79
C LYS A 402 -3.02 -5.30 -31.34
N VAL A 403 -3.93 -4.87 -30.47
CA VAL A 403 -5.32 -4.54 -30.76
C VAL A 403 -5.64 -3.25 -30.01
N ASP A 404 -6.31 -2.32 -30.68
CA ASP A 404 -6.58 -0.97 -30.15
C ASP A 404 -7.95 -0.86 -29.44
N ASP A 405 -8.61 -1.99 -29.14
CA ASP A 405 -9.96 -2.02 -28.56
C ASP A 405 -10.05 -1.32 -27.19
N ASP A 406 -9.03 -1.47 -26.34
CA ASP A 406 -9.01 -0.84 -25.00
C ASP A 406 -8.87 0.69 -25.10
N VAL A 407 -8.01 1.18 -26.01
CA VAL A 407 -7.87 2.61 -26.25
C VAL A 407 -9.12 3.18 -26.93
N TYR A 408 -9.75 2.41 -27.82
CA TYR A 408 -11.04 2.75 -28.42
C TYR A 408 -12.13 2.91 -27.35
N ARG A 409 -12.22 1.97 -26.41
CA ARG A 409 -13.15 2.04 -25.29
C ARG A 409 -12.91 3.30 -24.45
N ALA A 410 -11.65 3.64 -24.17
CA ALA A 410 -11.30 4.85 -23.44
C ALA A 410 -11.74 6.12 -24.21
N ILE A 411 -11.52 6.18 -25.52
CA ILE A 411 -11.98 7.27 -26.39
C ILE A 411 -13.51 7.36 -26.38
N ASP A 412 -14.22 6.24 -26.51
CA ASP A 412 -15.69 6.24 -26.51
C ASP A 412 -16.27 6.76 -25.18
N ILE A 413 -15.66 6.37 -24.05
CA ILE A 413 -16.02 6.88 -22.73
C ILE A 413 -15.74 8.39 -22.66
N TYR A 414 -14.58 8.84 -23.15
CA TYR A 414 -14.21 10.26 -23.16
C TYR A 414 -15.21 11.10 -23.95
N LEU A 415 -15.53 10.67 -25.18
CA LEU A 415 -16.52 11.31 -26.04
C LEU A 415 -17.94 11.27 -25.45
N LYS A 416 -18.25 10.28 -24.61
CA LYS A 416 -19.51 10.22 -23.86
C LYS A 416 -19.57 11.28 -22.77
N ALA A 417 -18.48 11.41 -22.01
CA ALA A 417 -18.38 12.34 -20.88
C ALA A 417 -18.26 13.80 -21.34
N HIS A 418 -17.72 14.04 -22.54
CA HIS A 418 -17.47 15.36 -23.11
C HIS A 418 -18.32 15.60 -24.38
N PRO A 419 -19.64 15.85 -24.25
CA PRO A 419 -20.53 15.99 -25.41
C PRO A 419 -20.35 17.30 -26.19
N ASN A 420 -19.66 18.29 -25.61
CA ASN A 420 -19.53 19.63 -26.18
C ASN A 420 -18.31 19.79 -27.13
N LEU A 421 -17.64 18.70 -27.48
CA LEU A 421 -16.45 18.73 -28.33
C LEU A 421 -16.80 19.02 -29.80
N ASP A 422 -16.04 19.91 -30.43
CA ASP A 422 -16.18 20.16 -31.86
C ASP A 422 -15.58 19.00 -32.72
N GLU A 423 -15.74 19.06 -34.05
CA GLU A 423 -15.24 18.00 -34.94
C GLU A 423 -13.71 17.86 -34.87
N ILE A 424 -12.97 18.98 -34.79
CA ILE A 424 -11.51 19.00 -34.76
C ILE A 424 -11.00 18.42 -33.43
N GLU A 425 -11.68 18.73 -32.34
CA GLU A 425 -11.41 18.18 -31.02
C GLU A 425 -11.67 16.68 -30.97
N ARG A 426 -12.77 16.21 -31.56
CA ARG A 426 -13.05 14.77 -31.70
C ARG A 426 -11.98 14.07 -32.52
N GLU A 427 -11.53 14.64 -33.63
CA GLU A 427 -10.40 14.11 -34.41
C GLU A 427 -9.11 14.05 -33.58
N LYS A 428 -8.80 15.11 -32.83
CA LYS A 428 -7.62 15.14 -31.94
C LYS A 428 -7.66 14.02 -30.91
N VAL A 429 -8.76 13.83 -30.19
CA VAL A 429 -8.90 12.76 -29.18
C VAL A 429 -8.71 11.39 -29.84
N CYS A 430 -9.29 11.19 -31.02
CA CYS A 430 -9.25 9.89 -31.67
C CYS A 430 -7.91 9.59 -32.38
N SER A 431 -7.03 10.57 -32.54
CA SER A 431 -5.73 10.41 -33.23
C SER A 431 -4.77 9.40 -32.59
N VAL A 432 -5.01 9.02 -31.33
CA VAL A 432 -4.18 8.09 -30.56
C VAL A 432 -4.43 6.62 -30.92
N MET A 433 -5.54 6.34 -31.63
CA MET A 433 -5.97 5.01 -32.05
C MET A 433 -5.68 4.80 -33.54
N ASP A 434 -5.34 3.58 -33.92
CA ASP A 434 -5.36 3.11 -35.30
C ASP A 434 -6.66 2.32 -35.57
N PRO A 435 -7.62 2.87 -36.35
CA PRO A 435 -8.88 2.18 -36.65
C PRO A 435 -8.69 0.84 -37.37
N LEU A 436 -7.53 0.61 -38.01
CA LEU A 436 -7.21 -0.64 -38.69
C LEU A 436 -6.75 -1.74 -37.71
N LYS A 437 -6.41 -1.39 -36.47
CA LYS A 437 -6.04 -2.34 -35.41
C LYS A 437 -7.21 -2.75 -34.52
N LEU A 438 -8.43 -2.35 -34.87
CA LEU A 438 -9.64 -2.70 -34.13
C LEU A 438 -10.11 -4.11 -34.46
N SER A 439 -10.58 -4.83 -33.44
CA SER A 439 -11.26 -6.11 -33.63
C SER A 439 -12.55 -5.95 -34.42
N TYR A 440 -13.09 -7.06 -34.93
CA TYR A 440 -14.37 -7.05 -35.65
C TYR A 440 -15.51 -6.45 -34.80
N GLU A 441 -15.59 -6.82 -33.52
CA GLU A 441 -16.60 -6.32 -32.59
C GLU A 441 -16.45 -4.81 -32.34
N ALA A 442 -15.20 -4.35 -32.11
CA ALA A 442 -14.92 -2.93 -31.91
C ALA A 442 -15.21 -2.11 -33.18
N ARG A 443 -14.91 -2.63 -34.38
CA ARG A 443 -15.24 -1.99 -35.66
C ARG A 443 -16.74 -1.88 -35.87
N LEU A 444 -17.51 -2.93 -35.52
CA LEU A 444 -18.97 -2.89 -35.60
C LEU A 444 -19.53 -1.79 -34.68
N HIS A 445 -19.07 -1.72 -33.44
CA HIS A 445 -19.47 -0.66 -32.51
C HIS A 445 -19.06 0.74 -33.02
N ALA A 446 -17.83 0.89 -33.51
CA ALA A 446 -17.33 2.14 -34.10
C ALA A 446 -18.17 2.60 -35.29
N SER A 447 -18.60 1.67 -36.15
CA SER A 447 -19.42 1.99 -37.33
C SER A 447 -20.79 2.59 -36.98
N GLN A 448 -21.32 2.27 -35.80
CA GLN A 448 -22.62 2.73 -35.31
C GLN A 448 -22.48 3.96 -34.40
N ASN A 449 -21.26 4.32 -34.01
CA ASN A 449 -21.01 5.36 -33.04
C ASN A 449 -21.02 6.76 -33.68
N LYS A 450 -22.14 7.47 -33.48
CA LYS A 450 -22.36 8.83 -34.00
C LYS A 450 -21.42 9.89 -33.41
N ARG A 451 -20.70 9.58 -32.33
CA ARG A 451 -19.75 10.50 -31.68
C ARG A 451 -18.38 10.50 -32.35
N LEU A 452 -18.07 9.50 -33.18
CA LEU A 452 -16.78 9.41 -33.86
C LEU A 452 -16.73 10.31 -35.12
N PRO A 453 -15.55 10.85 -35.46
CA PRO A 453 -15.32 11.49 -36.74
C PRO A 453 -15.59 10.54 -37.92
N VAL A 454 -16.12 11.10 -39.01
CA VAL A 454 -16.52 10.32 -40.20
C VAL A 454 -15.36 9.51 -40.80
N GLN A 455 -14.14 10.07 -40.78
CA GLN A 455 -12.95 9.39 -41.31
C GLN A 455 -12.65 8.07 -40.56
N ILE A 456 -12.89 8.03 -39.26
CA ILE A 456 -12.63 6.85 -38.42
C ILE A 456 -13.68 5.77 -38.66
N VAL A 457 -14.95 6.19 -38.76
CA VAL A 457 -16.07 5.32 -39.14
C VAL A 457 -15.81 4.68 -40.51
N LEU A 458 -15.32 5.46 -41.47
CA LEU A 458 -14.98 4.97 -42.81
C LEU A 458 -13.86 3.93 -42.76
N HIS A 459 -12.76 4.19 -42.03
CA HIS A 459 -11.67 3.23 -41.89
C HIS A 459 -12.12 1.92 -41.22
N ALA A 460 -12.99 2.00 -40.20
CA ALA A 460 -13.54 0.81 -39.54
C ALA A 460 -14.41 -0.03 -40.48
N LEU A 461 -15.22 0.61 -41.33
CA LEU A 461 -16.07 -0.07 -42.33
C LEU A 461 -15.28 -0.63 -43.52
N TYR A 462 -14.23 0.06 -43.95
CA TYR A 462 -13.47 -0.28 -45.16
C TYR A 462 -12.31 -1.26 -44.91
N TYR A 463 -12.00 -1.58 -43.64
CA TYR A 463 -10.91 -2.50 -43.28
C TYR A 463 -11.00 -3.86 -43.97
N ASP A 464 -12.18 -4.50 -43.99
CA ASP A 464 -12.34 -5.83 -44.62
C ASP A 464 -12.13 -5.75 -46.14
N GLN A 465 -12.50 -4.63 -46.78
CA GLN A 465 -12.25 -4.39 -48.20
C GLN A 465 -10.77 -4.11 -48.50
N LEU A 466 -10.07 -3.41 -47.60
CA LEU A 466 -8.62 -3.18 -47.69
C LEU A 466 -7.83 -4.48 -47.53
N LYS A 467 -8.19 -5.32 -46.54
CA LYS A 467 -7.50 -6.59 -46.29
C LYS A 467 -7.63 -7.53 -47.49
N LEU A 468 -8.83 -7.63 -48.08
CA LEU A 468 -9.10 -8.38 -49.31
C LEU A 468 -8.30 -7.88 -50.53
N ARG A 469 -8.01 -6.57 -50.62
CA ARG A 469 -7.25 -5.96 -51.72
C ARG A 469 -5.73 -6.03 -51.52
N SER A 470 -5.28 -6.09 -50.27
CA SER A 470 -3.86 -6.05 -49.90
C SER A 470 -3.13 -7.39 -50.06
N GLY A 471 -3.84 -8.53 -50.13
CA GLY A 471 -3.22 -9.85 -50.31
C GLY A 471 -2.23 -10.27 -49.21
N VAL A 472 -2.18 -9.56 -48.08
CA VAL A 472 -1.27 -9.86 -46.96
C VAL A 472 -1.91 -10.94 -46.10
N ASP A 473 -1.49 -12.17 -46.37
CA ASP A 473 -1.72 -13.36 -45.54
C ASP A 473 -0.79 -13.28 -44.32
N ASP A 474 -1.30 -12.78 -43.20
CA ASP A 474 -0.59 -12.86 -41.92
C ASP A 474 -0.92 -14.23 -41.32
N GLY A 475 0.03 -15.16 -41.49
CA GLY A 475 -0.14 -16.62 -41.41
C GLY A 475 -0.45 -17.19 -40.03
N ASN A 476 -1.50 -16.74 -39.35
CA ASN A 476 -1.97 -17.37 -38.12
C ASN A 476 -3.49 -17.26 -37.84
N THR A 477 -4.33 -17.08 -38.87
CA THR A 477 -5.79 -17.14 -38.73
C THR A 477 -6.44 -18.02 -39.82
N PRO A 478 -7.49 -18.80 -39.49
CA PRO A 478 -8.02 -19.83 -40.36
C PRO A 478 -8.57 -19.22 -41.65
N ASP A 479 -8.26 -19.88 -42.75
CA ASP A 479 -8.55 -19.58 -44.15
C ASP A 479 -9.80 -18.70 -44.38
N ALA A 480 -9.71 -17.68 -45.23
CA ALA A 480 -10.76 -16.68 -45.47
C ALA A 480 -12.11 -17.30 -45.91
N ALA A 481 -12.07 -18.51 -46.47
CA ALA A 481 -13.25 -19.32 -46.75
C ALA A 481 -13.98 -19.76 -45.46
N THR A 482 -13.24 -20.12 -44.41
CA THR A 482 -13.78 -20.52 -43.10
C THR A 482 -14.46 -19.36 -42.40
N THR A 483 -13.87 -18.17 -42.40
CA THR A 483 -14.47 -16.97 -41.78
C THR A 483 -15.73 -16.53 -42.53
N ARG A 484 -15.76 -16.66 -43.87
CA ARG A 484 -16.94 -16.37 -44.68
C ARG A 484 -18.07 -17.36 -44.43
N ASN A 485 -17.75 -18.65 -44.28
CA ASN A 485 -18.73 -19.68 -43.95
C ASN A 485 -19.29 -19.51 -42.53
N GLN A 486 -18.44 -19.09 -41.58
CA GLN A 486 -18.85 -18.85 -40.20
C GLN A 486 -19.72 -17.59 -40.07
N LEU A 487 -19.38 -16.50 -40.76
CA LEU A 487 -20.23 -15.31 -40.85
C LEU A 487 -21.58 -15.60 -41.53
N GLN A 488 -21.61 -16.45 -42.55
CA GLN A 488 -22.89 -16.88 -43.15
C GLN A 488 -23.72 -17.74 -42.19
N ALA A 489 -23.08 -18.58 -41.39
CA ALA A 489 -23.74 -19.35 -40.35
C ALA A 489 -24.31 -18.43 -39.26
N ASP A 490 -23.55 -17.44 -38.79
CA ASP A 490 -23.99 -16.49 -37.75
C ASP A 490 -25.12 -15.58 -38.24
N VAL A 491 -25.07 -15.09 -39.49
CA VAL A 491 -26.17 -14.33 -40.09
C VAL A 491 -27.44 -15.19 -40.23
N SER A 492 -27.29 -16.48 -40.54
CA SER A 492 -28.42 -17.42 -40.57
C SER A 492 -29.01 -17.63 -39.17
N LEU A 493 -28.17 -17.79 -38.14
CA LEU A 493 -28.59 -17.98 -36.75
C LEU A 493 -29.26 -16.72 -36.18
N VAL A 494 -28.82 -15.53 -36.55
CA VAL A 494 -29.45 -14.26 -36.13
C VAL A 494 -30.84 -14.15 -36.75
N ARG A 495 -30.98 -14.44 -38.05
CA ARG A 495 -32.28 -14.44 -38.73
C ARG A 495 -33.24 -15.49 -38.15
N GLU A 496 -32.72 -16.66 -37.78
CA GLU A 496 -33.50 -17.71 -37.11
C GLU A 496 -33.93 -17.28 -35.70
N ASN A 497 -33.04 -16.64 -34.92
CA ASN A 497 -33.38 -16.11 -33.60
C ASN A 497 -34.43 -14.99 -33.67
N GLU A 498 -34.39 -14.12 -34.68
CA GLU A 498 -35.44 -13.13 -34.91
C GLU A 498 -36.78 -13.78 -35.25
N ALA A 499 -36.78 -14.83 -36.09
CA ALA A 499 -37.98 -15.59 -36.41
C ALA A 499 -38.57 -16.29 -35.16
N LEU A 500 -37.72 -16.90 -34.33
CA LEU A 500 -38.12 -17.52 -33.07
C LEU A 500 -38.68 -16.49 -32.07
N ARG A 501 -38.09 -15.29 -31.99
CA ARG A 501 -38.64 -14.19 -31.18
C ARG A 501 -40.01 -13.74 -31.68
N ALA A 502 -40.21 -13.66 -33.00
CA ALA A 502 -41.50 -13.32 -33.58
C ALA A 502 -42.56 -14.40 -33.32
N GLU A 503 -42.20 -15.68 -33.37
CA GLU A 503 -43.11 -16.78 -33.00
C GLU A 503 -43.42 -16.78 -31.50
N LEU A 504 -42.42 -16.57 -30.63
CA LEU A 504 -42.64 -16.44 -29.20
C LEU A 504 -43.58 -15.28 -28.87
N LEU A 505 -43.48 -14.15 -29.57
CA LEU A 505 -44.42 -13.03 -29.42
C LEU A 505 -45.85 -13.42 -29.81
N LYS A 506 -46.03 -14.14 -30.94
CA LYS A 506 -47.35 -14.67 -31.33
C LYS A 506 -47.89 -15.66 -30.31
N MET A 507 -47.06 -16.55 -29.78
CA MET A 507 -47.43 -17.52 -28.76
C MET A 507 -47.83 -16.82 -27.46
N LYS A 508 -47.12 -15.76 -27.08
CA LYS A 508 -47.43 -14.91 -25.92
C LYS A 508 -48.76 -14.19 -26.07
N MET A 509 -49.05 -13.65 -27.26
CA MET A 509 -50.36 -13.05 -27.58
C MET A 509 -51.48 -14.08 -27.46
N TYR A 510 -51.30 -15.28 -28.03
CA TYR A 510 -52.28 -16.36 -27.96
C TYR A 510 -52.55 -16.84 -26.52
N ILE A 511 -51.50 -16.95 -25.69
CA ILE A 511 -51.62 -17.28 -24.27
C ILE A 511 -52.34 -16.15 -23.50
N SER A 512 -52.06 -14.89 -23.84
CA SER A 512 -52.78 -13.73 -23.27
C SER A 512 -54.27 -13.72 -23.68
N ASP A 513 -54.60 -14.12 -24.90
CA ASP A 513 -55.99 -14.22 -25.37
C ASP A 513 -56.74 -15.38 -24.69
N ILE A 514 -56.07 -16.52 -24.47
CA ILE A 514 -56.63 -17.63 -23.67
C ILE A 514 -56.84 -17.20 -22.21
N LYS A 515 -55.91 -16.43 -21.63
CA LYS A 515 -56.05 -15.90 -20.26
C LYS A 515 -57.17 -14.85 -20.16
N LYS A 516 -57.39 -14.03 -21.20
CA LYS A 516 -58.50 -13.07 -21.26
C LYS A 516 -59.86 -13.73 -21.51
N GLY A 517 -59.91 -14.86 -22.21
CA GLY A 517 -61.13 -15.65 -22.40
C GLY A 517 -61.61 -16.43 -21.17
N GLY A 518 -60.84 -16.42 -20.08
CA GLY A 518 -61.14 -17.16 -18.84
C GLY A 518 -61.90 -16.39 -17.75
N GLN A 519 -62.31 -15.15 -18.00
CA GLN A 519 -63.11 -14.36 -17.05
C GLN A 519 -64.41 -13.88 -17.70
N GLY A 520 -65.47 -14.69 -17.53
CA GLY A 520 -66.86 -14.37 -17.90
C GLY A 520 -67.78 -15.52 -17.46
N THR A 521 -68.75 -15.20 -16.62
CA THR A 521 -69.59 -16.09 -15.80
C THR A 521 -70.72 -16.83 -16.53
N THR A 522 -71.09 -17.99 -15.95
CA THR A 522 -72.42 -18.66 -15.86
C THR A 522 -73.13 -19.29 -17.08
N SER A 523 -73.41 -20.59 -16.90
CA SER A 523 -74.61 -21.39 -17.27
C SER A 523 -75.09 -21.53 -18.72
N GLY A 524 -75.36 -22.79 -19.11
CA GLY A 524 -76.52 -23.12 -19.94
C GLY A 524 -76.26 -23.73 -21.33
N LYS A 525 -76.48 -25.05 -21.42
CA LYS A 525 -77.07 -25.84 -22.52
C LYS A 525 -76.71 -25.61 -24.02
N SER A 526 -76.40 -26.77 -24.62
CA SER A 526 -76.85 -27.34 -25.92
C SER A 526 -76.27 -26.86 -27.27
N SER A 527 -75.63 -27.84 -27.91
CA SER A 527 -75.77 -28.29 -29.32
C SER A 527 -75.44 -27.34 -30.49
N SER A 528 -74.42 -27.73 -31.25
CA SER A 528 -74.50 -28.23 -32.64
C SER A 528 -73.28 -27.74 -33.45
N GLY A 529 -72.95 -28.49 -34.49
CA GLY A 529 -71.59 -28.59 -35.01
C GLY A 529 -71.12 -27.46 -35.91
N SER A 530 -69.81 -27.34 -36.06
CA SER A 530 -69.12 -27.54 -37.35
C SER A 530 -67.60 -27.33 -37.20
N ARG A 531 -66.88 -27.90 -38.18
CA ARG A 531 -65.49 -28.35 -38.17
C ARG A 531 -64.45 -27.24 -37.90
N LYS A 532 -63.48 -27.52 -37.01
CA LYS A 532 -62.21 -26.77 -36.91
C LYS A 532 -61.12 -27.44 -37.77
N PRO A 533 -60.35 -26.71 -38.60
CA PRO A 533 -59.22 -27.28 -39.31
C PRO A 533 -57.99 -27.37 -38.39
N THR A 534 -57.29 -28.48 -38.55
CA THR A 534 -56.04 -28.91 -37.94
C THR A 534 -54.85 -28.01 -38.30
N PHE A 535 -54.18 -27.40 -37.30
CA PHE A 535 -52.93 -26.65 -37.51
C PHE A 535 -51.68 -27.32 -36.88
N PHE A 536 -51.84 -28.47 -36.21
CA PHE A 536 -50.75 -29.16 -35.53
C PHE A 536 -49.88 -30.06 -36.43
N SER A 537 -50.13 -30.12 -37.75
CA SER A 537 -49.33 -30.96 -38.67
C SER A 537 -48.10 -30.25 -39.28
N SER A 538 -47.98 -28.92 -39.12
CA SER A 538 -46.86 -28.15 -39.73
C SER A 538 -45.59 -28.12 -38.87
N VAL A 539 -45.72 -28.22 -37.54
CA VAL A 539 -44.59 -28.07 -36.60
C VAL A 539 -43.75 -29.36 -36.48
N SER A 540 -44.26 -30.50 -36.95
CA SER A 540 -43.57 -31.78 -36.85
C SER A 540 -42.50 -32.00 -37.94
N LYS A 541 -42.50 -31.22 -39.03
CA LYS A 541 -41.52 -31.38 -40.12
C LYS A 541 -40.21 -30.61 -39.93
N THR A 542 -40.21 -29.56 -39.10
CA THR A 542 -39.02 -28.75 -38.81
C THR A 542 -38.21 -29.28 -37.62
N LEU A 543 -38.86 -29.89 -36.63
CA LEU A 543 -38.18 -30.49 -35.47
C LEU A 543 -37.45 -31.82 -35.77
N GLY A 544 -37.75 -32.49 -36.90
CA GLY A 544 -37.09 -33.74 -37.30
C GLY A 544 -35.71 -33.58 -37.95
N LYS A 545 -35.24 -32.34 -38.19
CA LYS A 545 -33.94 -32.07 -38.86
C LYS A 545 -32.82 -31.67 -37.89
N LEU A 546 -33.09 -31.61 -36.59
CA LEU A 546 -32.10 -31.35 -35.55
C LEU A 546 -31.56 -32.69 -35.02
N ASN A 547 -30.53 -33.23 -35.68
CA ASN A 547 -29.74 -34.32 -35.11
C ASN A 547 -28.24 -34.07 -35.38
N PRO A 548 -27.46 -33.55 -34.41
CA PRO A 548 -26.09 -33.10 -34.64
C PRO A 548 -25.02 -34.21 -34.57
N PHE A 549 -25.38 -35.49 -34.47
CA PHE A 549 -24.41 -36.59 -34.33
C PHE A 549 -24.45 -37.62 -35.47
N ARG A 550 -24.36 -37.16 -36.73
CA ARG A 550 -24.38 -38.08 -37.90
C ARG A 550 -23.12 -38.07 -38.78
N HIS A 551 -21.98 -37.60 -38.26
CA HIS A 551 -20.69 -37.83 -38.90
C HIS A 551 -19.60 -38.09 -37.84
N GLY A 552 -19.32 -39.37 -37.59
CA GLY A 552 -18.32 -39.81 -36.63
C GLY A 552 -18.29 -41.32 -36.53
N SER A 553 -17.97 -42.01 -37.63
CA SER A 553 -17.76 -43.45 -37.66
C SER A 553 -16.28 -43.78 -37.43
N LYS A 554 -15.91 -44.29 -36.25
CA LYS A 554 -14.97 -45.43 -36.11
C LYS A 554 -14.82 -45.89 -34.64
N ASP A 555 -14.95 -47.20 -34.48
CA ASP A 555 -14.47 -48.08 -33.39
C ASP A 555 -14.90 -47.82 -31.95
N THR A 556 -15.94 -48.55 -31.52
CA THR A 556 -15.93 -49.26 -30.23
C THR A 556 -16.75 -50.56 -30.35
N SER A 557 -16.14 -51.63 -30.84
CA SER A 557 -16.60 -53.00 -30.58
C SER A 557 -15.83 -53.57 -29.39
N HIS A 558 -16.55 -54.32 -28.54
CA HIS A 558 -16.17 -54.92 -27.26
C HIS A 558 -16.29 -54.01 -26.03
N ILE A 559 -17.41 -54.14 -25.31
CA ILE A 559 -17.46 -54.93 -24.06
C ILE A 559 -18.94 -55.20 -23.73
N ASP A 560 -19.13 -56.40 -23.20
CA ASP A 560 -20.31 -57.23 -23.08
C ASP A 560 -21.33 -56.78 -22.02
N ASP A 561 -22.54 -57.32 -22.17
CA ASP A 561 -23.79 -57.11 -21.42
C ASP A 561 -23.76 -57.59 -19.95
N GLY A 562 -24.67 -57.04 -19.12
CA GLY A 562 -25.10 -57.73 -17.88
C GLY A 562 -25.74 -56.90 -16.77
N VAL A 563 -27.02 -56.51 -16.94
CA VAL A 563 -28.20 -56.76 -16.05
C VAL A 563 -27.92 -56.93 -14.52
N ASP A 564 -28.62 -56.40 -13.51
CA ASP A 564 -29.76 -55.48 -13.28
C ASP A 564 -29.96 -55.46 -11.72
N ILE A 565 -30.91 -54.64 -11.24
CA ILE A 565 -31.71 -54.82 -10.00
C ILE A 565 -31.32 -53.99 -8.74
N THR A 566 -32.28 -53.11 -8.40
CA THR A 566 -32.76 -52.59 -7.09
C THR A 566 -32.00 -51.50 -6.29
N LYS A 567 -32.70 -50.36 -6.17
CA LYS A 567 -32.57 -49.30 -5.12
C LYS A 567 -32.87 -49.86 -3.71
N PRO A 568 -32.81 -49.08 -2.59
CA PRO A 568 -32.33 -47.69 -2.36
C PRO A 568 -31.43 -47.52 -1.10
N ARG A 569 -30.71 -46.39 -0.95
CA ARG A 569 -30.42 -45.88 0.41
C ARG A 569 -30.27 -44.36 0.48
N ARG A 570 -30.60 -43.85 1.67
CA ARG A 570 -31.17 -42.55 2.01
C ARG A 570 -30.15 -41.39 2.07
N ARG A 571 -30.71 -40.19 1.91
CA ARG A 571 -30.23 -38.87 2.34
C ARG A 571 -29.68 -38.84 3.78
N ARG A 572 -28.65 -38.02 4.00
CA ARG A 572 -28.45 -37.04 5.11
C ARG A 572 -27.30 -36.11 4.69
N PHE A 573 -27.54 -34.84 4.36
CA PHE A 573 -27.59 -33.65 5.22
C PHE A 573 -26.24 -33.23 5.86
N SER A 574 -25.80 -32.05 5.42
CA SER A 574 -25.20 -30.94 6.20
C SER A 574 -23.68 -30.79 6.34
N ILE A 575 -23.21 -29.66 5.79
CA ILE A 575 -22.32 -28.62 6.35
C ILE A 575 -20.93 -29.03 6.85
N SER A 576 -19.90 -28.54 6.15
CA SER A 576 -18.89 -27.59 6.67
C SER A 576 -18.32 -26.81 5.50
#